data_AF-A0AAJ5W1U8-F1
#
_entry.id   AF-A0AAJ5W1U8-F1
#
_cell.length_a   1.000
_cell.length_b   1.000
_cell.length_c   1.000
_cell.angle_alpha   90.00
_cell.angle_beta   90.00
_cell.angle_gamma   90.00
#
_symmetry.space_group_name_H-M   'P 1'
#
loop_
_entity.id
_entity.type
_entity.pdbx_description
1 polymer ?
#
loop_
_entity_poly.entity_id
_entity_poly.type
_entity_poly.pdbx_seq_one_letter_code
_entity_poly.pdbx_strand_id
1 'polypeptide(L)'
;MGNLDLAVHALYDDCVVLPDPAACVPTLLTSDEVDSFRRLDDAFGPMLDELGDVADDIYLADPRWPAVVEAARAAHDMMRATDDNRSSRP
;
A
#
# COMPACT_ATOMS: atom_id res chain seq x y z
N MET A 1 11.59 17.60 -4.41
CA MET A 1 10.74 17.21 -3.27
C MET A 1 9.61 16.40 -3.87
N GLY A 2 9.67 15.08 -3.66
CA GLY A 2 9.19 14.07 -4.60
C GLY A 2 7.68 13.90 -4.59
N ASN A 3 7.14 13.57 -5.77
CA ASN A 3 5.75 13.14 -6.00
C ASN A 3 5.28 12.05 -5.01
N LEU A 4 6.20 11.26 -4.45
CA LEU A 4 5.90 10.19 -3.50
C LEU A 4 5.33 10.69 -2.16
N ASP A 5 5.89 11.73 -1.56
CA ASP A 5 5.39 12.25 -0.28
C ASP A 5 3.97 12.81 -0.44
N LEU A 6 3.71 13.50 -1.57
CA LEU A 6 2.38 14.01 -1.91
C LEU A 6 1.40 12.88 -2.20
N ALA A 7 1.83 11.82 -2.89
CA ALA A 7 0.99 10.66 -3.19
C ALA A 7 0.64 9.88 -1.90
N VAL A 8 1.58 9.72 -0.98
CA VAL A 8 1.35 9.07 0.32
C VAL A 8 0.44 9.95 1.18
N HIS A 9 0.66 11.27 1.25
CA HIS A 9 -0.24 12.18 1.95
C HIS A 9 -1.65 12.17 1.35
N ALA A 10 -1.81 12.27 0.03
CA ALA A 10 -3.14 12.22 -0.60
C ALA A 10 -3.85 10.89 -0.33
N LEU A 11 -3.12 9.77 -0.40
CA LEU A 11 -3.69 8.46 -0.10
C LEU A 11 -4.18 8.36 1.35
N TYR A 12 -3.42 8.87 2.33
CA TYR A 12 -3.80 8.80 3.74
C TYR A 12 -4.84 9.87 4.14
N ASP A 13 -4.81 11.07 3.56
CA ASP A 13 -5.71 12.18 3.89
C ASP A 13 -7.11 12.00 3.26
N ASP A 14 -7.20 11.48 2.03
CA ASP A 14 -8.49 11.22 1.36
C ASP A 14 -9.23 9.98 1.91
N CYS A 15 -8.52 9.08 2.61
CA CYS A 15 -9.16 7.95 3.31
C CYS A 15 -9.99 8.38 4.53
N VAL A 16 -9.80 9.61 5.03
CA VAL A 16 -10.54 10.14 6.19
C VAL A 16 -11.88 10.80 5.78
N VAL A 17 -12.08 11.10 4.49
CA VAL A 17 -13.23 11.86 3.98
C VAL A 17 -14.40 10.96 3.54
N LEU A 18 -14.18 9.66 3.42
CA LEU A 18 -15.18 8.73 2.89
C LEU A 18 -16.02 8.12 4.02
N PRO A 19 -17.37 8.24 3.98
CA PRO A 19 -18.25 7.73 5.04
C PRO A 19 -18.21 6.19 5.17
N ASP A 20 -17.76 5.49 4.12
CA ASP A 20 -17.35 4.09 4.13
C ASP A 20 -16.15 3.92 3.18
N PRO A 21 -14.91 4.02 3.68
CA PRO A 21 -13.70 3.90 2.87
C PRO A 21 -13.66 2.59 2.09
N ALA A 22 -14.19 1.51 2.69
CA ALA A 22 -14.22 0.19 2.07
C ALA A 22 -15.17 0.12 0.86
N ALA A 23 -16.19 0.99 0.78
CA ALA A 23 -17.06 1.08 -0.39
C ALA A 23 -16.42 1.85 -1.57
N CYS A 24 -15.39 2.67 -1.30
CA CYS A 24 -14.64 3.40 -2.32
C CYS A 24 -13.40 2.64 -2.81
N VAL A 25 -12.94 1.67 -2.02
CA VAL A 25 -11.87 0.75 -2.41
C VAL A 25 -12.17 0.05 -3.75
N PRO A 26 -13.36 -0.51 -4.04
CA PRO A 26 -13.67 -1.16 -5.33
C PRO A 26 -13.64 -0.23 -6.56
N THR A 27 -13.86 1.07 -6.38
CA THR A 27 -13.81 2.05 -7.48
C THR A 27 -12.38 2.45 -7.86
N LEU A 28 -11.40 2.23 -6.97
CA LEU A 28 -10.00 2.56 -7.18
C LEU A 28 -9.12 1.31 -7.31
N LEU A 29 -9.46 0.26 -6.56
CA LEU A 29 -8.76 -1.02 -6.43
C LEU A 29 -9.68 -2.17 -6.82
N THR A 30 -9.18 -3.09 -7.63
CA THR A 30 -9.78 -4.39 -7.90
C THR A 30 -9.62 -5.33 -6.70
N SER A 31 -10.38 -6.42 -6.65
CA SER A 31 -10.27 -7.44 -5.61
C SER A 31 -8.84 -7.96 -5.44
N ASP A 32 -8.13 -8.13 -6.55
CA ASP A 32 -6.79 -8.71 -6.58
C ASP A 32 -5.74 -7.73 -6.05
N GLU A 33 -5.96 -6.42 -6.28
CA GLU A 33 -5.17 -5.35 -5.67
C GLU A 33 -5.42 -5.28 -4.16
N VAL A 34 -6.68 -5.37 -3.71
CA VAL A 34 -7.03 -5.38 -2.28
C VAL A 34 -6.35 -6.54 -1.55
N ASP A 35 -6.39 -7.76 -2.11
CA ASP A 35 -5.74 -8.91 -1.51
C ASP A 35 -4.21 -8.77 -1.48
N SER A 36 -3.63 -8.08 -2.46
CA SER A 36 -2.19 -7.80 -2.47
C SER A 36 -1.80 -6.77 -1.41
N PHE A 37 -2.63 -5.74 -1.17
CA PHE A 37 -2.43 -4.79 -0.08
C PHE A 37 -2.64 -5.41 1.30
N ARG A 38 -3.58 -6.34 1.47
CA ARG A 38 -3.74 -7.09 2.73
C ARG A 38 -2.48 -7.88 3.07
N ARG A 39 -1.83 -8.52 2.09
CA ARG A 39 -0.56 -9.23 2.31
C ARG A 39 0.58 -8.29 2.70
N LEU A 40 0.59 -7.07 2.17
CA LEU A 40 1.54 -6.04 2.61
C LEU A 40 1.26 -5.60 4.05
N ASP A 41 -0.01 -5.41 4.41
CA ASP A 41 -0.43 -5.09 5.77
C ASP A 41 -0.08 -6.21 6.77
N ASP A 42 -0.30 -7.47 6.40
CA ASP A 42 0.10 -8.63 7.23
C ASP A 42 1.62 -8.65 7.51
N ALA A 43 2.43 -8.14 6.58
CA ALA A 43 3.89 -8.08 6.74
C ALA A 43 4.35 -6.84 7.51
N PHE A 44 3.74 -5.68 7.26
CA PHE A 44 4.22 -4.39 7.76
C PHE A 44 3.44 -3.84 8.96
N GLY A 45 2.13 -4.12 9.05
CA GLY A 45 1.26 -3.71 10.15
C GLY A 45 1.82 -4.08 11.53
N PRO A 46 2.27 -5.34 11.77
CA PRO A 46 2.88 -5.70 13.05
C PRO A 46 4.16 -4.90 13.36
N MET A 47 4.93 -4.52 12.34
CA MET A 47 6.13 -3.68 12.53
C MET A 47 5.73 -2.26 12.91
N LEU A 48 4.69 -1.70 12.28
CA LEU A 48 4.15 -0.38 12.62
C LEU A 48 3.62 -0.34 14.05
N ASP A 49 2.88 -1.38 14.46
CA ASP A 49 2.32 -1.49 15.81
C ASP A 49 3.42 -1.62 16.89
N GLU A 50 4.50 -2.35 16.59
CA GLU A 50 5.58 -2.60 17.55
C GLU A 50 6.63 -1.49 17.61
N LEU A 51 7.06 -0.99 16.45
CA LEU A 51 8.13 0.00 16.35
C LEU A 51 7.60 1.43 16.46
N GLY A 52 6.41 1.70 15.91
CA GLY A 52 5.77 3.01 15.98
C GLY A 52 6.60 4.12 15.34
N ASP A 53 6.64 5.29 15.99
CA ASP A 53 7.35 6.48 15.52
C ASP A 53 8.85 6.41 15.86
N VAL A 54 9.57 5.59 15.11
CA VAL A 54 11.03 5.47 15.15
C VAL A 54 11.64 5.89 13.82
N ALA A 55 12.93 6.20 13.85
CA ALA A 55 13.66 6.55 12.63
C ALA A 55 13.68 5.39 11.62
N ASP A 56 13.66 5.73 10.33
CA ASP A 56 13.59 4.76 9.23
C ASP A 56 14.71 3.71 9.26
N ASP A 57 15.90 4.09 9.72
CA ASP A 57 17.05 3.18 9.84
C ASP A 57 16.75 1.98 10.76
N ILE A 58 15.88 2.16 11.75
CA ILE A 58 15.40 1.09 12.63
C ILE A 58 14.50 0.11 11.85
N TYR A 59 13.58 0.62 11.04
CA TYR A 59 12.76 -0.23 10.16
C TYR A 59 13.61 -0.97 9.14
N LEU A 60 14.56 -0.29 8.49
CA LEU A 60 15.45 -0.87 7.47
C LEU A 60 16.38 -1.95 8.03
N ALA A 61 16.74 -1.86 9.31
CA ALA A 61 17.58 -2.83 10.00
C ALA A 61 16.80 -4.03 10.57
N ASP A 62 15.47 -3.97 10.63
CA ASP A 62 14.65 -5.04 11.18
C ASP A 62 14.72 -6.28 10.27
N PRO A 63 14.94 -7.49 10.82
CA PRO A 63 15.04 -8.73 10.03
C PRO A 63 13.76 -9.08 9.25
N ARG A 64 12.61 -8.49 9.59
CA ARG A 64 11.33 -8.63 8.87
C ARG A 64 11.26 -7.75 7.63
N TRP A 65 12.09 -6.72 7.52
CA TRP A 65 12.08 -5.75 6.42
C TRP A 65 12.14 -6.37 5.02
N PRO A 66 12.96 -7.40 4.74
CA PRO A 66 12.94 -8.04 3.42
C PRO A 66 11.56 -8.60 3.03
N ALA A 67 10.78 -9.12 3.98
CA ALA A 67 9.45 -9.65 3.69
C ALA A 67 8.46 -8.52 3.33
N VAL A 68 8.57 -7.36 3.98
CA VAL A 68 7.79 -6.16 3.65
C VAL A 68 8.10 -5.71 2.22
N VAL A 69 9.39 -5.66 1.85
CA VAL A 69 9.81 -5.25 0.50
C VAL A 69 9.26 -6.21 -0.56
N GLU A 70 9.30 -7.52 -0.33
CA GLU A 70 8.75 -8.50 -1.28
C GLU A 70 7.22 -8.40 -1.40
N ALA A 71 6.51 -8.19 -0.30
CA ALA A 71 5.05 -7.96 -0.33
C ALA A 71 4.71 -6.65 -1.08
N ALA A 72 5.48 -5.59 -0.87
CA ALA A 72 5.30 -4.30 -1.55
C ALA A 72 5.57 -4.42 -3.07
N ARG A 73 6.60 -5.18 -3.48
CA ARG A 73 6.83 -5.47 -4.90
C ARG A 73 5.65 -6.19 -5.53
N ALA A 74 5.14 -7.24 -4.86
CA ALA A 74 4.00 -8.00 -5.37
C ALA A 74 2.74 -7.13 -5.53
N ALA A 75 2.46 -6.24 -4.56
CA ALA A 75 1.37 -5.29 -4.65
C ALA A 75 1.54 -4.31 -5.82
N HIS A 76 2.74 -3.74 -5.97
CA HIS A 76 3.05 -2.83 -7.09
C HIS A 76 2.90 -3.51 -8.45
N ASP A 77 3.39 -4.74 -8.61
CA ASP A 77 3.27 -5.49 -9.87
C ASP A 77 1.80 -5.81 -10.20
N MET A 78 0.98 -6.11 -9.19
CA MET A 78 -0.46 -6.31 -9.35
C MET A 78 -1.17 -5.02 -9.82
N MET A 79 -0.84 -3.88 -9.22
CA MET A 79 -1.40 -2.59 -9.63
C MET A 79 -1.04 -2.27 -11.08
N ARG A 80 0.22 -2.47 -11.47
CA ARG A 80 0.67 -2.27 -12.85
C ARG A 80 -0.08 -3.16 -13.84
N ALA A 81 -0.21 -4.45 -13.52
CA ALA A 81 -0.95 -5.38 -14.37
C ALA A 81 -2.43 -4.98 -14.53
N THR A 82 -3.02 -4.47 -13.44
CA THR A 82 -4.42 -4.04 -13.43
C THR A 82 -4.63 -2.76 -14.25
N ASP A 83 -3.74 -1.78 -14.13
CA ASP A 83 -3.79 -0.53 -14.88
C ASP A 83 -3.56 -0.73 -16.39
N ASP A 84 -2.64 -1.61 -16.77
CA ASP A 84 -2.44 -2.00 -18.16
C ASP A 84 -3.71 -2.62 -18.76
N ASN A 85 -4.41 -3.44 -17.96
CA ASN A 85 -5.68 -4.07 -18.36
C ASN A 85 -6.85 -3.07 -18.43
N ARG A 86 -6.90 -2.07 -17.53
CA ARG A 86 -7.88 -0.97 -17.57
C ARG A 86 -7.68 -0.07 -18.79
N SER A 87 -6.42 0.25 -19.12
CA SER A 87 -6.05 1.07 -20.27
C SER A 87 -6.27 0.36 -21.61
N SER A 88 -6.35 -0.97 -21.61
CA SER A 88 -6.59 -1.81 -22.78
C SER A 88 -8.08 -2.11 -23.03
N ARG A 89 -8.98 -1.70 -22.13
CA ARG A 89 -10.44 -1.82 -22.34
C ARG A 89 -10.92 -0.64 -23.21
N PRO A 90 -11.66 -0.91 -24.31
CA PRO A 90 -12.20 0.13 -25.19
C PRO A 90 -13.32 0.96 -24.53
#